data_AF-A0A943FSC1-F1
#
_entry.id   AF-A0A943FSC1-F1
#
_cell.length_a   1.000
_cell.length_b   1.000
_cell.length_c   1.000
_cell.angle_alpha   90.00
_cell.angle_beta   90.00
_cell.angle_gamma   90.00
#
_symmetry.space_group_name_H-M   'P 1'
#
loop_
_entity.id
_entity.type
_entity.pdbx_description
1 polymer ?
#
loop_
_entity_poly.entity_id
_entity_poly.type
_entity_poly.pdbx_seq_one_letter_code
_entity_poly.pdbx_strand_id
1 'polypeptide(L)'
;MALVTSKEMFAKAYDGGYAIGAFNVNNMEIVQGITEACQEEHAPVILQVSKGARAYANHTYLVKLVEAAVATCPDIPIVLHLDHGPDFETCKSCIDGGFTSVMIDASSKPFAENIEITRKVVEYAHDHGVVVEAELGTLAGIEDDVKVADHAASYTRPEEVEEFVSKTGCDSLAIAIGTSHGAYKFKPEQCTVNEKGILVPPPLRFDVLEEVSKRLPGFPIVLHGSSSVPQEYVKMINDHGGKMPNAIGVPEEQLRQAARLSVCKINIDSDLRLAMTGTIRQFMDEHPDKFDPREYLKPARANIKELVRHKLVDVLGCAGKA
;
A
#
# COMPACT_ATOMS: atom_id res chain seq x y z
N MET A 1 -4.90 4.65 21.97
CA MET A 1 -4.58 6.08 21.68
C MET A 1 -5.63 6.64 20.73
N ALA A 2 -5.52 7.87 20.22
CA ALA A 2 -6.31 8.31 19.06
C ALA A 2 -5.56 7.92 17.77
N LEU A 3 -6.25 7.92 16.62
CA LEU A 3 -5.57 7.86 15.33
C LEU A 3 -4.65 9.08 15.18
N VAL A 4 -3.52 8.89 14.49
CA VAL A 4 -2.55 9.96 14.20
C VAL A 4 -2.51 10.27 12.71
N THR A 5 -1.88 11.37 12.31
CA THR A 5 -1.55 11.63 10.91
C THR A 5 -0.21 10.98 10.55
N SER A 6 0.08 10.85 9.25
CA SER A 6 1.36 10.30 8.78
C SER A 6 2.54 11.27 8.92
N LYS A 7 2.32 12.54 9.30
CA LYS A 7 3.34 13.59 9.29
C LYS A 7 4.58 13.25 10.13
N GLU A 8 4.38 12.86 11.40
CA GLU A 8 5.49 12.48 12.28
C GLU A 8 6.10 11.13 11.86
N MET A 9 5.25 10.18 11.42
CA MET A 9 5.72 8.87 10.95
C MET A 9 6.67 9.03 9.76
N PHE A 10 6.31 9.85 8.78
CA PHE A 10 7.11 10.06 7.58
C PHE A 10 8.38 10.86 7.85
N ALA A 11 8.34 11.85 8.74
CA ALA A 11 9.57 12.54 9.17
C ALA A 11 10.58 11.56 9.77
N LYS A 12 10.15 10.71 10.72
CA LYS A 12 11.01 9.68 11.32
C LYS A 12 11.47 8.64 10.29
N ALA A 13 10.59 8.24 9.36
CA ALA A 13 10.90 7.27 8.31
C ALA A 13 11.98 7.78 7.34
N TYR A 14 11.85 9.04 6.90
CA TYR A 14 12.83 9.71 6.04
C TYR A 14 14.20 9.77 6.73
N ASP A 15 14.25 10.29 7.96
CA ASP A 15 15.49 10.46 8.72
C ASP A 15 16.13 9.12 9.11
N GLY A 16 15.29 8.12 9.39
CA GLY A 16 15.73 6.78 9.80
C GLY A 16 16.05 5.85 8.64
N GLY A 17 15.82 6.26 7.38
CA GLY A 17 16.00 5.44 6.19
C GLY A 17 15.18 4.15 6.24
N TYR A 18 13.88 4.26 6.56
CA TYR A 18 12.92 3.16 6.54
C TYR A 18 11.58 3.60 5.94
N ALA A 19 10.67 2.66 5.70
CA ALA A 19 9.34 2.97 5.19
C ALA A 19 8.24 2.43 6.12
N ILE A 20 7.10 3.10 6.15
CA ILE A 20 5.89 2.64 6.82
C ILE A 20 5.11 1.76 5.85
N GLY A 21 4.69 0.59 6.33
CA GLY A 21 3.80 -0.27 5.57
C GLY A 21 2.39 0.32 5.54
N ALA A 22 1.87 0.52 4.33
CA ALA A 22 0.48 0.87 4.13
C ALA A 22 -0.27 -0.34 3.58
N PHE A 23 -1.06 -0.95 4.45
CA PHE A 23 -1.71 -2.23 4.20
C PHE A 23 -3.20 -2.03 3.95
N ASN A 24 -3.70 -2.55 2.83
CA ASN A 24 -5.12 -2.46 2.52
C ASN A 24 -5.94 -3.38 3.43
N VAL A 25 -7.06 -2.86 3.95
CA VAL A 25 -7.97 -3.61 4.82
C VAL A 25 -9.38 -3.67 4.24
N ASN A 26 -10.02 -4.84 4.38
CA ASN A 26 -11.40 -5.06 3.91
C ASN A 26 -12.27 -5.87 4.88
N ASN A 27 -11.71 -6.46 5.94
CA ASN A 27 -12.44 -7.25 6.93
C ASN A 27 -11.68 -7.29 8.28
N MET A 28 -12.26 -7.99 9.25
CA MET A 28 -11.72 -8.10 10.61
C MET A 28 -10.39 -8.86 10.65
N GLU A 29 -10.29 -10.00 9.97
CA GLU A 29 -9.14 -10.89 10.03
C GLU A 29 -7.87 -10.23 9.49
N ILE A 30 -7.99 -9.44 8.41
CA ILE A 30 -6.86 -8.69 7.85
C ILE A 30 -6.42 -7.59 8.82
N VAL A 31 -7.36 -6.81 9.36
CA VAL A 31 -7.05 -5.76 10.35
C VAL A 31 -6.32 -6.35 11.56
N GLN A 32 -6.83 -7.45 12.12
CA GLN A 32 -6.20 -8.14 13.24
C GLN A 32 -4.80 -8.66 12.87
N GLY A 33 -4.66 -9.35 11.74
CA GLY A 33 -3.37 -9.91 11.32
C GLY A 33 -2.29 -8.82 11.16
N ILE A 34 -2.63 -7.68 10.56
CA ILE A 34 -1.71 -6.54 10.42
C ILE A 34 -1.36 -5.95 11.79
N THR A 35 -2.37 -5.60 12.57
CA THR A 35 -2.17 -4.80 13.79
C THR A 35 -1.55 -5.61 14.92
N GLU A 36 -1.83 -6.91 15.01
CA GLU A 36 -1.14 -7.82 15.92
C GLU A 36 0.35 -7.95 15.58
N ALA A 37 0.71 -8.05 14.29
CA ALA A 37 2.12 -8.06 13.87
C ALA A 37 2.82 -6.74 14.22
N CYS A 38 2.17 -5.60 13.94
CA CYS A 38 2.72 -4.29 14.28
C CYS A 38 2.89 -4.10 15.79
N GLN A 39 1.94 -4.57 16.60
CA GLN A 39 2.01 -4.50 18.07
C GLN A 39 3.19 -5.34 18.60
N GLU A 40 3.40 -6.55 18.09
CA GLU A 40 4.52 -7.41 18.49
C GLU A 40 5.88 -6.85 18.08
N GLU A 41 5.96 -6.26 16.89
CA GLU A 41 7.19 -5.67 16.36
C GLU A 41 7.38 -4.20 16.76
N HIS A 42 6.49 -3.63 17.58
CA HIS A 42 6.48 -2.21 17.94
C HIS A 42 6.68 -1.29 16.72
N ALA A 43 5.89 -1.54 15.67
CA ALA A 43 6.00 -0.85 14.38
C ALA A 43 4.81 0.10 14.14
N PRO A 44 5.04 1.31 13.60
CA PRO A 44 3.97 2.20 13.13
C PRO A 44 3.28 1.60 11.90
N VAL A 45 2.00 1.91 11.69
CA VAL A 45 1.24 1.35 10.56
C VAL A 45 0.23 2.31 9.95
N ILE A 46 0.06 2.20 8.63
CA ILE A 46 -1.01 2.83 7.88
C ILE A 46 -2.01 1.74 7.47
N LEU A 47 -3.24 1.82 7.98
CA LEU A 47 -4.35 1.00 7.51
C LEU A 47 -5.07 1.78 6.42
N GLN A 48 -4.97 1.30 5.19
CA GLN A 48 -5.55 1.99 4.05
C GLN A 48 -6.78 1.30 3.49
N VAL A 49 -7.73 2.11 3.01
CA VAL A 49 -9.02 1.65 2.55
C VAL A 49 -9.26 2.22 1.17
N SER A 50 -9.43 1.34 0.20
CA SER A 50 -9.72 1.70 -1.18
C SER A 50 -11.23 1.89 -1.42
N LYS A 51 -11.60 2.40 -2.60
CA LYS A 51 -13.01 2.54 -3.00
C LYS A 51 -13.74 1.18 -2.98
N GLY A 52 -13.10 0.13 -3.48
CA GLY A 52 -13.64 -1.23 -3.50
C GLY A 52 -13.87 -1.77 -2.08
N ALA A 53 -12.92 -1.57 -1.17
CA ALA A 53 -13.07 -1.96 0.23
C ALA A 53 -14.25 -1.24 0.89
N ARG A 54 -14.43 0.08 0.64
CA ARG A 54 -15.59 0.84 1.15
C ARG A 54 -16.92 0.33 0.61
N ALA A 55 -16.97 -0.02 -0.68
CA ALA A 55 -18.18 -0.59 -1.29
C ALA A 55 -18.50 -1.98 -0.74
N TYR A 56 -17.48 -2.80 -0.48
CA TYR A 56 -17.63 -4.16 0.05
C TYR A 56 -18.04 -4.16 1.53
N ALA A 57 -17.24 -3.54 2.39
CA ALA A 57 -17.38 -3.64 3.85
C ALA A 57 -18.30 -2.56 4.44
N ASN A 58 -18.64 -1.53 3.68
CA ASN A 58 -19.25 -0.28 4.16
C ASN A 58 -18.29 0.53 5.06
N HIS A 59 -18.27 1.85 4.83
CA HIS A 59 -17.45 2.82 5.57
C HIS A 59 -17.51 2.66 7.09
N THR A 60 -18.72 2.46 7.63
CA THR A 60 -18.94 2.39 9.08
C THR A 60 -18.23 1.21 9.70
N TYR A 61 -18.34 0.02 9.09
CA TYR A 61 -17.66 -1.16 9.63
C TYR A 61 -16.14 -1.01 9.56
N LEU A 62 -15.60 -0.46 8.47
CA LEU A 62 -14.16 -0.22 8.34
C LEU A 62 -13.64 0.70 9.43
N VAL A 63 -14.31 1.84 9.66
CA VAL A 63 -13.93 2.77 10.73
C VAL A 63 -14.02 2.08 12.10
N LYS A 64 -15.09 1.31 12.36
CA LYS A 64 -15.24 0.59 13.64
C LYS A 64 -14.21 -0.52 13.84
N LEU A 65 -13.78 -1.20 12.78
CA LEU A 65 -12.68 -2.17 12.85
C LEU A 65 -11.36 -1.48 13.19
N VAL A 66 -11.10 -0.31 12.62
CA VAL A 66 -9.88 0.47 12.89
C VAL A 66 -9.90 1.07 14.30
N GLU A 67 -11.05 1.57 14.76
CA GLU A 67 -11.23 1.99 16.16
C GLU A 67 -10.97 0.82 17.13
N ALA A 68 -11.44 -0.39 16.80
CA ALA A 68 -11.17 -1.58 17.59
C ALA A 68 -9.66 -1.90 17.61
N ALA A 69 -8.97 -1.83 16.47
CA ALA A 69 -7.52 -2.01 16.39
C ALA A 69 -6.76 -1.01 17.28
N VAL A 70 -7.14 0.26 17.26
CA VAL A 70 -6.54 1.31 18.11
C VAL A 70 -6.77 1.03 19.60
N ALA A 71 -7.90 0.42 19.96
CA ALA A 71 -8.20 0.03 21.34
C ALA A 71 -7.41 -1.22 21.78
N THR A 72 -7.21 -2.19 20.88
CA THR A 72 -6.51 -3.45 21.20
C THR A 72 -5.00 -3.37 21.05
N CYS A 73 -4.50 -2.41 20.27
CA CYS A 73 -3.08 -2.17 20.00
C CYS A 73 -2.71 -0.74 20.39
N PRO A 74 -2.80 -0.37 21.69
CA PRO A 74 -2.71 1.03 22.11
C PRO A 74 -1.29 1.60 22.08
N ASP A 75 -0.26 0.77 21.84
CA ASP A 75 1.16 1.15 21.94
C ASP A 75 1.78 1.49 20.59
N ILE A 76 1.06 1.29 19.48
CA ILE A 76 1.52 1.61 18.14
C ILE A 76 0.75 2.80 17.56
N PRO A 77 1.41 3.70 16.82
CA PRO A 77 0.73 4.76 16.10
C PRO A 77 0.06 4.17 14.84
N ILE A 78 -1.23 4.47 14.67
CA ILE A 78 -2.06 3.96 13.56
C ILE A 78 -2.64 5.15 12.79
N VAL A 79 -2.48 5.13 11.47
CA VAL A 79 -3.14 6.04 10.52
C VAL A 79 -4.28 5.31 9.82
N LEU A 80 -5.42 5.98 9.64
CA LEU A 80 -6.46 5.55 8.73
C LEU A 80 -6.39 6.38 7.43
N HIS A 81 -6.11 5.72 6.32
CA HIS A 81 -5.82 6.34 5.03
C HIS A 81 -6.85 5.96 3.94
N LEU A 82 -7.31 6.93 3.16
CA LEU A 82 -8.08 6.67 1.93
C LEU A 82 -7.09 6.40 0.80
N ASP A 83 -7.16 5.21 0.23
CA ASP A 83 -6.34 4.80 -0.92
C ASP A 83 -7.06 5.14 -2.24
N HIS A 84 -6.35 5.77 -3.17
CA HIS A 84 -6.84 6.16 -4.50
C HIS A 84 -8.23 6.84 -4.50
N GLY A 85 -8.36 7.97 -3.80
CA GLY A 85 -9.58 8.78 -3.84
C GLY A 85 -9.86 9.30 -5.26
N PRO A 86 -11.01 8.98 -5.88
CA PRO A 86 -11.26 9.30 -7.29
C PRO A 86 -11.72 10.74 -7.51
N ASP A 87 -12.22 11.40 -6.47
CA ASP A 87 -12.81 12.72 -6.53
C ASP A 87 -12.83 13.40 -5.15
N PHE A 88 -13.04 14.72 -5.17
CA PHE A 88 -13.11 15.55 -3.97
C PHE A 88 -14.19 15.08 -2.98
N GLU A 89 -15.37 14.67 -3.46
CA GLU A 89 -16.48 14.26 -2.60
C GLU A 89 -16.15 12.99 -1.81
N THR A 90 -15.43 12.06 -2.44
CA THR A 90 -14.93 10.86 -1.78
C THR A 90 -13.92 11.22 -0.69
N CYS A 91 -12.91 12.03 -1.01
CA CYS A 91 -11.92 12.48 -0.02
C CYS A 91 -12.59 13.20 1.15
N LYS A 92 -13.49 14.14 0.86
CA LYS A 92 -14.30 14.85 1.85
C LYS A 92 -15.08 13.89 2.75
N SER A 93 -15.79 12.91 2.17
CA SER A 93 -16.57 11.95 2.94
C SER A 93 -15.71 11.09 3.89
N CYS A 94 -14.47 10.80 3.51
CA CYS A 94 -13.52 10.06 4.35
C CYS A 94 -12.98 10.93 5.49
N ILE A 95 -12.63 12.19 5.20
CA ILE A 95 -12.22 13.18 6.20
C ILE A 95 -13.32 13.37 7.25
N ASP A 96 -14.54 13.65 6.81
CA ASP A 96 -15.72 13.80 7.69
C ASP A 96 -16.03 12.51 8.46
N GLY A 97 -15.62 11.37 7.89
CA GLY A 97 -15.82 10.03 8.40
C GLY A 97 -14.72 9.52 9.34
N GLY A 98 -13.78 10.36 9.77
CA GLY A 98 -12.76 10.03 10.77
C GLY A 98 -11.42 9.55 10.23
N PHE A 99 -11.16 9.67 8.93
CA PHE A 99 -9.85 9.39 8.35
C PHE A 99 -8.85 10.47 8.76
N THR A 100 -7.61 10.07 9.07
CA THR A 100 -6.52 10.99 9.43
C THR A 100 -5.54 11.24 8.29
N SER A 101 -5.71 10.54 7.17
CA SER A 101 -5.02 10.80 5.92
C SER A 101 -5.93 10.45 4.74
N VAL A 102 -5.80 11.17 3.63
CA VAL A 102 -6.46 10.80 2.37
C VAL A 102 -5.50 10.92 1.20
N MET A 103 -5.68 10.06 0.20
CA MET A 103 -5.08 10.24 -1.11
C MET A 103 -6.12 10.74 -2.10
N ILE A 104 -5.73 11.70 -2.94
CA ILE A 104 -6.46 12.06 -4.16
C ILE A 104 -5.65 11.59 -5.37
N ASP A 105 -6.26 10.73 -6.19
CA ASP A 105 -5.67 10.24 -7.43
C ASP A 105 -6.26 10.99 -8.63
N ALA A 106 -5.63 12.12 -8.97
CA ALA A 106 -5.89 12.86 -10.20
C ALA A 106 -4.77 12.65 -11.23
N SER A 107 -4.00 11.57 -11.10
CA SER A 107 -2.78 11.31 -11.87
C SER A 107 -3.03 11.09 -13.37
N SER A 108 -4.23 10.62 -13.72
CA SER A 108 -4.72 10.47 -15.10
C SER A 108 -5.12 11.80 -15.77
N LYS A 109 -5.19 12.90 -15.01
CA LYS A 109 -5.59 14.22 -15.51
C LYS A 109 -4.37 14.99 -16.04
N PRO A 110 -4.59 15.96 -16.95
CA PRO A 110 -3.53 16.91 -17.32
C PRO A 110 -2.92 17.58 -16.08
N PHE A 111 -1.62 17.84 -16.11
CA PHE A 111 -0.85 18.37 -14.98
C PHE A 111 -1.52 19.54 -14.24
N ALA A 112 -2.03 20.53 -14.97
CA ALA A 112 -2.73 21.67 -14.39
C ALA A 112 -4.04 21.30 -13.68
N GLU A 113 -4.82 20.38 -14.26
CA GLU A 113 -6.08 19.89 -13.66
C GLU A 113 -5.78 19.03 -12.42
N ASN A 114 -4.72 18.22 -12.45
CA ASN A 114 -4.27 17.47 -11.27
C ASN A 114 -3.90 18.43 -10.11
N ILE A 115 -3.15 19.50 -10.39
CA ILE A 115 -2.83 20.53 -9.39
C ILE A 115 -4.10 21.15 -8.80
N GLU A 116 -5.06 21.54 -9.64
CA GLU A 116 -6.31 22.17 -9.18
C GLU A 116 -7.14 21.25 -8.30
N ILE A 117 -7.33 19.99 -8.71
CA ILE A 117 -8.09 19.00 -7.96
C ILE A 117 -7.40 18.68 -6.63
N THR A 118 -6.08 18.43 -6.68
CA THR A 118 -5.30 18.10 -5.49
C THR A 118 -5.32 19.24 -4.48
N ARG A 119 -5.07 20.49 -4.92
CA ARG A 119 -5.11 21.66 -4.03
C ARG A 119 -6.47 21.81 -3.34
N LYS A 120 -7.57 21.58 -4.05
CA LYS A 120 -8.92 21.64 -3.46
C LYS A 120 -9.10 20.62 -2.33
N VAL A 121 -8.56 19.41 -2.47
CA VAL A 121 -8.59 18.39 -1.41
C VAL A 121 -7.67 18.78 -0.25
N VAL A 122 -6.47 19.29 -0.54
CA VAL A 122 -5.50 19.79 0.46
C VAL A 122 -6.11 20.88 1.34
N GLU A 123 -6.71 21.91 0.74
CA GLU A 123 -7.36 23.01 1.47
C GLU A 123 -8.40 22.48 2.46
N TYR A 124 -9.30 21.58 2.01
CA TYR A 124 -10.31 21.00 2.88
C TYR A 124 -9.71 20.10 3.96
N ALA A 125 -8.75 19.24 3.62
CA ALA A 125 -8.14 18.30 4.56
C ALA A 125 -7.36 19.01 5.67
N HIS A 126 -6.56 20.02 5.31
CA HIS A 126 -5.75 20.78 6.26
C HIS A 126 -6.62 21.57 7.25
N ASP A 127 -7.76 22.11 6.80
CA ASP A 127 -8.76 22.76 7.68
C ASP A 127 -9.36 21.78 8.72
N HIS A 128 -9.26 20.47 8.50
CA HIS A 128 -9.72 19.40 9.40
C HIS A 128 -8.57 18.66 10.09
N GLY A 129 -7.32 19.13 9.95
CA GLY A 129 -6.14 18.47 10.54
C GLY A 129 -5.76 17.13 9.90
N VAL A 130 -6.25 16.86 8.68
CA VAL A 130 -5.97 15.66 7.89
C VAL A 130 -4.88 15.95 6.86
N VAL A 131 -3.98 14.99 6.63
CA VAL A 131 -2.89 15.12 5.64
C VAL A 131 -3.25 14.45 4.31
N VAL A 132 -2.69 14.98 3.22
CA VAL A 132 -3.03 14.57 1.85
C VAL A 132 -1.83 13.97 1.12
N GLU A 133 -2.02 12.77 0.61
CA GLU A 133 -1.16 12.16 -0.40
C GLU A 133 -1.69 12.50 -1.80
N ALA A 134 -0.79 12.83 -2.71
CA ALA A 134 -1.10 13.05 -4.12
C ALA A 134 -0.24 12.16 -5.01
N GLU A 135 -0.59 12.02 -6.28
CA GLU A 135 0.16 11.21 -7.24
C GLU A 135 0.52 11.98 -8.51
N LEU A 136 1.76 11.77 -8.98
CA LEU A 136 2.26 12.29 -10.24
C LEU A 136 2.96 11.19 -11.05
N GLY A 137 2.60 11.07 -12.33
CA GLY A 137 2.90 9.90 -13.17
C GLY A 137 1.66 9.02 -13.31
N THR A 138 1.75 7.87 -13.98
CA THR A 138 0.59 6.96 -14.08
C THR A 138 1.06 5.52 -14.05
N LEU A 139 0.49 4.72 -13.15
CA LEU A 139 0.79 3.30 -12.99
C LEU A 139 -0.05 2.44 -13.94
N ALA A 140 0.54 1.39 -14.51
CA ALA A 140 -0.21 0.36 -15.25
C ALA A 140 -0.91 -0.60 -14.27
N GLY A 141 -1.84 -1.42 -14.78
CA GLY A 141 -2.39 -2.56 -14.03
C GLY A 141 -3.86 -2.43 -13.67
N ILE A 142 -4.32 -3.27 -12.73
CA ILE A 142 -5.71 -3.31 -12.27
C ILE A 142 -5.75 -3.04 -10.77
N GLU A 143 -6.52 -2.04 -10.39
CA GLU A 143 -6.87 -1.72 -9.00
C GLU A 143 -8.36 -1.44 -8.91
N ASP A 144 -9.08 -2.13 -8.02
CA ASP A 144 -10.52 -1.93 -7.77
C ASP A 144 -11.36 -1.74 -9.07
N ASP A 145 -11.19 -2.66 -10.02
CA ASP A 145 -11.82 -2.70 -11.35
C ASP A 145 -11.40 -1.58 -12.33
N VAL A 146 -10.55 -0.65 -11.93
CA VAL A 146 -9.91 0.34 -12.81
C VAL A 146 -8.72 -0.32 -13.48
N LYS A 147 -8.73 -0.36 -14.82
CA LYS A 147 -7.63 -0.90 -15.63
C LYS A 147 -6.92 0.22 -16.36
N VAL A 148 -5.67 0.48 -15.99
CA VAL A 148 -4.78 1.36 -16.77
C VAL A 148 -3.99 0.53 -17.77
N ALA A 149 -4.08 0.91 -19.04
CA ALA A 149 -3.33 0.24 -20.11
C ALA A 149 -1.85 0.66 -20.10
N ASP A 150 -0.94 -0.26 -20.42
CA ASP A 150 0.50 -0.02 -20.31
C ASP A 150 1.01 1.16 -21.15
N HIS A 151 0.36 1.47 -22.29
CA HIS A 151 0.75 2.59 -23.14
C HIS A 151 0.33 3.95 -22.58
N ALA A 152 -0.59 3.95 -21.60
CA ALA A 152 -1.01 5.14 -20.86
C ALA A 152 -0.23 5.29 -19.55
N ALA A 153 0.56 4.29 -19.15
CA ALA A 153 1.46 4.41 -18.01
C ALA A 153 2.63 5.34 -18.36
N SER A 154 2.99 6.21 -17.42
CA SER A 154 4.07 7.17 -17.58
C SER A 154 4.88 7.25 -16.30
N TYR A 155 6.21 7.28 -16.43
CA TYR A 155 7.07 7.56 -15.30
C TYR A 155 6.89 9.00 -14.85
N THR A 156 7.04 9.24 -13.55
CA THR A 156 7.12 10.60 -13.02
C THR A 156 8.28 11.33 -13.69
N ARG A 157 8.03 12.56 -14.11
CA ARG A 157 9.04 13.47 -14.65
C ARG A 157 9.63 14.28 -13.50
N PRO A 158 10.91 14.07 -13.13
CA PRO A 158 11.46 14.72 -11.94
C PRO A 158 11.40 16.25 -12.00
N GLU A 159 11.48 16.86 -13.17
CA GLU A 159 11.39 18.31 -13.35
C GLU A 159 10.02 18.91 -12.99
N GLU A 160 8.96 18.10 -12.87
CA GLU A 160 7.60 18.57 -12.57
C GLU A 160 7.28 18.57 -11.07
N VAL A 161 8.04 17.85 -10.24
CA VAL A 161 7.66 17.56 -8.84
C VAL A 161 7.70 18.78 -7.93
N GLU A 162 8.65 19.70 -8.13
CA GLU A 162 8.78 20.93 -7.32
C GLU A 162 7.58 21.86 -7.53
N GLU A 163 7.17 22.03 -8.79
CA GLU A 163 5.99 22.80 -9.15
C GLU A 163 4.72 22.13 -8.61
N PHE A 164 4.60 20.81 -8.76
CA PHE A 164 3.43 20.08 -8.29
C PHE A 164 3.25 20.19 -6.77
N VAL A 165 4.29 19.88 -5.99
CA VAL A 165 4.24 19.94 -4.52
C VAL A 165 3.98 21.37 -4.05
N SER A 166 4.69 22.37 -4.60
CA SER A 166 4.53 23.76 -4.17
C SER A 166 3.15 24.35 -4.49
N LYS A 167 2.54 23.98 -5.63
CA LYS A 167 1.22 24.48 -6.02
C LYS A 167 0.05 23.74 -5.39
N THR A 168 0.24 22.48 -5.00
CA THR A 168 -0.80 21.67 -4.36
C THR A 168 -0.79 21.80 -2.85
N GLY A 169 0.40 21.85 -2.24
CA GLY A 169 0.56 21.78 -0.79
C GLY A 169 0.34 20.38 -0.20
N CYS A 170 0.42 19.31 -1.00
CA CYS A 170 0.30 17.95 -0.48
C CYS A 170 1.42 17.61 0.54
N ASP A 171 1.16 16.63 1.40
CA ASP A 171 2.05 16.22 2.49
C ASP A 171 2.97 15.05 2.10
N SER A 172 2.60 14.31 1.07
CA SER A 172 3.40 13.23 0.48
C SER A 172 3.06 13.03 -1.00
N LEU A 173 4.02 12.49 -1.76
CA LEU A 173 3.89 12.32 -3.21
C LEU A 173 4.16 10.88 -3.61
N ALA A 174 3.15 10.23 -4.18
CA ALA A 174 3.30 8.98 -4.90
C ALA A 174 3.92 9.24 -6.28
N ILE A 175 4.91 8.43 -6.64
CA ILE A 175 5.61 8.52 -7.92
C ILE A 175 5.58 7.18 -8.68
N ALA A 176 5.52 7.28 -10.00
CA ALA A 176 5.59 6.14 -10.91
C ALA A 176 7.04 5.88 -11.34
N ILE A 177 7.63 4.79 -10.83
CA ILE A 177 9.01 4.34 -11.14
C ILE A 177 9.08 2.91 -11.69
N GLY A 178 7.97 2.40 -12.23
CA GLY A 178 7.90 1.09 -12.90
C GLY A 178 7.16 0.01 -12.12
N THR A 179 6.42 0.38 -11.09
CA THR A 179 5.46 -0.51 -10.43
C THR A 179 4.10 -0.50 -11.14
N SER A 180 3.22 -1.40 -10.72
CA SER A 180 1.85 -1.55 -11.23
C SER A 180 0.99 -2.27 -10.19
N HIS A 181 -0.32 -2.13 -10.26
CA HIS A 181 -1.24 -2.76 -9.31
C HIS A 181 -1.50 -4.24 -9.61
N GLY A 182 -1.95 -4.97 -8.58
CA GLY A 182 -2.26 -6.40 -8.67
C GLY A 182 -1.05 -7.36 -8.57
N ALA A 183 -1.30 -8.64 -8.81
CA ALA A 183 -0.31 -9.73 -8.69
C ALA A 183 0.54 -9.98 -9.95
N TYR A 184 0.23 -9.29 -11.04
CA TYR A 184 0.88 -9.41 -12.34
C TYR A 184 1.64 -8.13 -12.66
N LYS A 185 2.61 -7.81 -11.81
CA LYS A 185 3.20 -6.48 -11.86
C LYS A 185 4.10 -6.26 -13.06
N PHE A 186 4.71 -7.33 -13.52
CA PHE A 186 5.61 -7.34 -14.64
C PHE A 186 5.13 -8.39 -15.63
N LYS A 187 5.22 -8.07 -16.92
CA LYS A 187 4.95 -9.05 -17.95
C LYS A 187 6.12 -10.03 -18.05
N PRO A 188 5.89 -11.31 -18.40
CA PRO A 188 6.96 -12.27 -18.58
C PRO A 188 8.06 -11.81 -19.53
N GLU A 189 7.70 -11.07 -20.59
CA GLU A 189 8.64 -10.59 -21.60
C GLU A 189 9.58 -9.48 -21.07
N GLN A 190 9.22 -8.85 -19.95
CA GLN A 190 10.07 -7.86 -19.28
C GLN A 190 11.05 -8.50 -18.29
N CYS A 191 10.83 -9.77 -17.95
CA CYS A 191 11.56 -10.47 -16.90
C CYS A 191 12.66 -11.36 -17.48
N THR A 192 13.69 -11.60 -16.66
CA THR A 192 14.60 -12.75 -16.85
C THR A 192 14.10 -13.94 -16.02
N VAL A 193 14.73 -15.11 -16.13
CA VAL A 193 14.37 -16.30 -15.35
C VAL A 193 15.58 -16.73 -14.54
N ASN A 194 15.41 -16.93 -13.23
CA ASN A 194 16.49 -17.42 -12.37
C ASN A 194 16.67 -18.94 -12.47
N GLU A 195 17.68 -19.47 -11.78
CA GLU A 195 18.01 -20.90 -11.76
C GLU A 195 16.87 -21.82 -11.27
N LYS A 196 15.90 -21.26 -10.53
CA LYS A 196 14.72 -21.98 -10.02
C LYS A 196 13.51 -21.91 -10.97
N GLY A 197 13.67 -21.31 -12.15
CA GLY A 197 12.58 -21.12 -13.11
C GLY A 197 11.61 -19.99 -12.75
N ILE A 198 11.97 -19.11 -11.81
CA ILE A 198 11.11 -18.01 -11.35
C ILE A 198 11.46 -16.73 -12.12
N LEU A 199 10.44 -15.95 -12.50
CA LEU A 199 10.61 -14.66 -13.15
C LEU A 199 11.34 -13.66 -12.24
N VAL A 200 12.31 -12.95 -12.79
CA VAL A 200 13.05 -11.86 -12.16
C VAL A 200 12.75 -10.58 -12.93
N PRO A 201 11.97 -9.65 -12.34
CA PRO A 201 11.58 -8.42 -13.01
C PRO A 201 12.75 -7.43 -13.12
N PRO A 202 12.63 -6.44 -14.03
CA PRO A 202 13.67 -5.42 -14.20
C PRO A 202 13.78 -4.53 -12.95
N PRO A 203 14.91 -3.82 -12.77
CA PRO A 203 15.04 -2.82 -11.72
C PRO A 203 14.00 -1.70 -11.87
N LEU A 204 13.49 -1.21 -10.73
CA LEU A 204 12.76 0.05 -10.65
C LEU A 204 13.66 1.21 -11.13
N ARG A 205 13.03 2.29 -11.59
CA ARG A 205 13.71 3.51 -12.03
C ARG A 205 14.24 4.32 -10.85
N PHE A 206 15.26 3.78 -10.18
CA PHE A 206 15.95 4.45 -9.08
C PHE A 206 16.57 5.78 -9.49
N ASP A 207 16.94 5.95 -10.75
CA ASP A 207 17.40 7.22 -11.30
C ASP A 207 16.33 8.33 -11.20
N VAL A 208 15.06 7.97 -11.41
CA VAL A 208 13.93 8.89 -11.21
C VAL A 208 13.75 9.20 -9.72
N LEU A 209 13.76 8.18 -8.86
CA LEU A 209 13.63 8.35 -7.40
C LEU A 209 14.75 9.23 -6.82
N GLU A 210 16.00 9.02 -7.24
CA GLU A 210 17.15 9.80 -6.81
C GLU A 210 17.04 11.27 -7.25
N GLU A 211 16.62 11.52 -8.49
CA GLU A 211 16.43 12.89 -8.98
C GLU A 211 15.26 13.60 -8.27
N VAL A 212 14.14 12.90 -8.04
CA VAL A 212 13.03 13.41 -7.22
C VAL A 212 13.51 13.74 -5.80
N SER A 213 14.32 12.87 -5.19
CA SER A 213 14.86 13.06 -3.84
C SER A 213 15.76 14.30 -3.74
N LYS A 214 16.54 14.60 -4.79
CA LYS A 214 17.38 15.80 -4.85
C LYS A 214 16.56 17.09 -4.94
N ARG A 215 15.44 17.03 -5.67
CA ARG A 215 14.54 18.16 -5.91
C ARG A 215 13.61 18.44 -4.73
N LEU A 216 13.23 17.40 -4.01
CA LEU A 216 12.36 17.48 -2.83
C LEU A 216 13.07 16.95 -1.57
N PRO A 217 14.16 17.59 -1.11
CA PRO A 217 14.89 17.14 0.07
C PRO A 217 13.97 17.19 1.31
N GLY A 218 13.94 16.11 2.08
CA GLY A 218 13.08 15.97 3.26
C GLY A 218 11.59 15.72 2.97
N PHE A 219 11.19 15.59 1.69
CA PHE A 219 9.78 15.37 1.35
C PHE A 219 9.45 13.86 1.27
N PRO A 220 8.37 13.39 1.89
CA PRO A 220 8.01 11.97 1.88
C PRO A 220 7.54 11.48 0.50
N ILE A 221 8.24 10.48 -0.04
CA ILE A 221 7.84 9.79 -1.26
C ILE A 221 7.07 8.51 -0.95
N VAL A 222 6.11 8.17 -1.79
CA VAL A 222 5.25 6.99 -1.66
C VAL A 222 5.42 6.07 -2.86
N LEU A 223 5.46 4.76 -2.62
CA LEU A 223 5.44 3.75 -3.67
C LEU A 223 4.14 2.93 -3.64
N HIS A 224 3.38 3.04 -4.71
CA HIS A 224 2.21 2.23 -4.97
C HIS A 224 2.57 0.95 -5.72
N GLY A 225 1.59 0.05 -5.86
CA GLY A 225 1.76 -1.17 -6.63
C GLY A 225 2.96 -2.02 -6.16
N SER A 226 3.30 -1.99 -4.87
CA SER A 226 4.62 -2.45 -4.39
C SER A 226 4.61 -3.80 -3.66
N SER A 227 3.52 -4.57 -3.79
CA SER A 227 3.47 -5.96 -3.32
C SER A 227 4.53 -6.85 -4.01
N SER A 228 5.15 -7.76 -3.25
CA SER A 228 6.26 -8.59 -3.75
C SER A 228 5.81 -9.92 -4.38
N VAL A 229 4.56 -10.31 -4.15
CA VAL A 229 3.94 -11.55 -4.63
C VAL A 229 4.79 -12.76 -4.19
N PRO A 230 4.80 -13.11 -2.88
CA PRO A 230 5.62 -14.19 -2.38
C PRO A 230 5.27 -15.51 -3.07
N GLN A 231 6.28 -16.14 -3.64
CA GLN A 231 6.09 -17.30 -4.51
C GLN A 231 5.58 -18.53 -3.75
N GLU A 232 5.78 -18.59 -2.42
CA GLU A 232 5.21 -19.63 -1.57
C GLU A 232 3.68 -19.62 -1.58
N TYR A 233 3.04 -18.45 -1.52
CA TYR A 233 1.58 -18.34 -1.56
C TYR A 233 1.04 -18.53 -2.97
N VAL A 234 1.77 -18.08 -4.00
CA VAL A 234 1.43 -18.40 -5.40
C VAL A 234 1.44 -19.91 -5.62
N LYS A 235 2.47 -20.61 -5.13
CA LYS A 235 2.57 -22.07 -5.20
C LYS A 235 1.42 -22.72 -4.44
N MET A 236 1.16 -22.31 -3.20
CA MET A 236 0.06 -22.81 -2.38
C MET A 236 -1.29 -22.67 -3.10
N ILE A 237 -1.57 -21.51 -3.72
CA ILE A 237 -2.79 -21.31 -4.50
C ILE A 237 -2.85 -22.28 -5.69
N ASN A 238 -1.76 -22.43 -6.44
CA ASN A 238 -1.72 -23.29 -7.62
C ASN A 238 -1.87 -24.78 -7.28
N ASP A 239 -1.25 -25.24 -6.19
CA ASP A 239 -1.33 -26.63 -5.74
C ASP A 239 -2.75 -26.98 -5.26
N HIS A 240 -3.49 -26.01 -4.73
CA HIS A 240 -4.84 -26.19 -4.17
C HIS A 240 -5.93 -25.56 -5.09
N GLY A 241 -5.86 -25.88 -6.38
CA GLY A 241 -6.91 -25.65 -7.36
C GLY A 241 -7.05 -24.21 -7.88
N GLY A 242 -6.17 -23.29 -7.48
CA GLY A 242 -6.04 -21.97 -8.06
C GLY A 242 -5.19 -21.97 -9.34
N LYS A 243 -5.19 -20.85 -10.07
CA LYS A 243 -4.43 -20.69 -11.31
C LYS A 243 -3.87 -19.28 -11.39
N MET A 244 -2.60 -19.14 -11.01
CA MET A 244 -1.86 -17.88 -11.01
C MET A 244 -0.52 -18.05 -11.74
N PRO A 245 -0.52 -18.43 -13.04
CA PRO A 245 0.72 -18.60 -13.79
C PRO A 245 1.43 -17.26 -13.94
N ASN A 246 2.75 -17.21 -13.73
CA ASN A 246 3.57 -16.00 -13.93
C ASN A 246 3.25 -14.82 -12.98
N ALA A 247 2.54 -15.05 -11.87
CA ALA A 247 2.35 -14.01 -10.87
C ALA A 247 3.70 -13.62 -10.24
N ILE A 248 4.08 -12.35 -10.40
CA ILE A 248 5.36 -11.81 -9.94
C ILE A 248 5.19 -10.36 -9.50
N GLY A 249 5.87 -10.00 -8.41
CA GLY A 249 5.80 -8.69 -7.79
C GLY A 249 7.14 -7.98 -7.73
N VAL A 250 7.19 -6.87 -6.99
CA VAL A 250 8.41 -6.08 -6.83
C VAL A 250 9.38 -6.80 -5.90
N PRO A 251 10.65 -7.03 -6.30
CA PRO A 251 11.64 -7.67 -5.44
C PRO A 251 11.84 -6.90 -4.14
N GLU A 252 11.82 -7.59 -3.00
CA GLU A 252 11.90 -6.97 -1.68
C GLU A 252 13.18 -6.16 -1.45
N GLU A 253 14.30 -6.60 -2.02
CA GLU A 253 15.57 -5.84 -2.00
C GLU A 253 15.44 -4.45 -2.63
N GLN A 254 14.63 -4.32 -3.69
CA GLN A 254 14.39 -3.02 -4.32
C GLN A 254 13.49 -2.13 -3.45
N LEU A 255 12.50 -2.72 -2.75
CA LEU A 255 11.68 -1.99 -1.79
C LEU A 255 12.51 -1.49 -0.60
N ARG A 256 13.40 -2.36 -0.08
CA ARG A 256 14.35 -2.02 0.98
C ARG A 256 15.34 -0.95 0.54
N GLN A 257 15.82 -1.00 -0.71
CA GLN A 257 16.67 0.05 -1.28
C GLN A 257 15.91 1.38 -1.39
N ALA A 258 14.67 1.37 -1.90
CA ALA A 258 13.84 2.57 -2.02
C ALA A 258 13.55 3.21 -0.65
N ALA A 259 13.26 2.39 0.37
CA ALA A 259 13.04 2.81 1.75
C ALA A 259 14.29 3.42 2.41
N ARG A 260 15.52 3.10 1.94
CA ARG A 260 16.76 3.75 2.41
C ARG A 260 16.97 5.13 1.75
N LEU A 261 16.22 5.45 0.70
CA LEU A 261 16.24 6.74 0.03
C LEU A 261 15.11 7.62 0.61
N SER A 262 14.25 8.20 -0.22
CA SER A 262 13.17 9.11 0.21
C SER A 262 11.81 8.43 0.40
N VAL A 263 11.69 7.13 0.11
CA VAL A 263 10.40 6.43 0.19
C VAL A 263 10.03 6.17 1.65
N CYS A 264 8.96 6.82 2.09
CA CYS A 264 8.46 6.75 3.47
C CYS A 264 7.19 5.88 3.61
N LYS A 265 6.49 5.58 2.50
CA LYS A 265 5.30 4.72 2.47
C LYS A 265 5.37 3.72 1.33
N ILE A 266 5.06 2.47 1.62
CA ILE A 266 4.99 1.40 0.62
C ILE A 266 3.63 0.70 0.72
N ASN A 267 2.85 0.75 -0.36
CA ASN A 267 1.52 0.14 -0.41
C ASN A 267 1.63 -1.38 -0.66
N ILE A 268 0.96 -2.17 0.18
CA ILE A 268 0.96 -3.63 0.14
C ILE A 268 -0.48 -4.15 0.30
N ASP A 269 -0.96 -4.85 -0.72
CA ASP A 269 -2.30 -5.46 -0.73
C ASP A 269 -2.27 -6.89 -1.30
N SER A 270 -1.72 -7.05 -2.50
CA SER A 270 -1.75 -8.35 -3.20
C SER A 270 -1.11 -9.47 -2.38
N ASP A 271 -0.09 -9.15 -1.60
CA ASP A 271 0.58 -10.09 -0.70
C ASP A 271 -0.36 -10.63 0.39
N LEU A 272 -1.19 -9.76 0.99
CA LEU A 272 -2.19 -10.14 2.00
C LEU A 272 -3.29 -11.01 1.39
N ARG A 273 -3.76 -10.62 0.19
CA ARG A 273 -4.78 -11.39 -0.56
C ARG A 273 -4.27 -12.79 -0.91
N LEU A 274 -3.01 -12.90 -1.35
CA LEU A 274 -2.36 -14.17 -1.65
C LEU A 274 -2.23 -15.05 -0.40
N ALA A 275 -1.74 -14.48 0.71
CA ALA A 275 -1.59 -15.20 1.97
C ALA A 275 -2.93 -15.76 2.46
N MET A 276 -3.97 -14.94 2.52
CA MET A 276 -5.31 -15.38 2.93
C MET A 276 -5.89 -16.42 1.97
N THR A 277 -5.83 -16.15 0.65
CA THR A 277 -6.44 -17.05 -0.36
C THR A 277 -5.74 -18.40 -0.41
N GLY A 278 -4.41 -18.43 -0.42
CA GLY A 278 -3.63 -19.67 -0.42
C GLY A 278 -3.97 -20.51 0.80
N THR A 279 -3.97 -19.88 1.98
CA THR A 279 -4.22 -20.58 3.24
C THR A 279 -5.62 -21.19 3.31
N ILE A 280 -6.64 -20.43 2.89
CA ILE A 280 -8.02 -20.93 2.85
C ILE A 280 -8.16 -22.08 1.85
N ARG A 281 -7.55 -21.97 0.67
CA ARG A 281 -7.56 -23.04 -0.35
C ARG A 281 -6.93 -24.32 0.15
N GLN A 282 -5.74 -24.22 0.72
CA GLN A 282 -5.04 -25.36 1.30
C GLN A 282 -5.91 -26.02 2.39
N PHE A 283 -6.43 -25.23 3.32
CA PHE A 283 -7.24 -25.76 4.42
C PHE A 283 -8.48 -26.50 3.89
N MET A 284 -9.21 -25.91 2.95
CA MET A 284 -10.44 -26.54 2.42
C MET A 284 -10.17 -27.80 1.60
N ASP A 285 -9.03 -27.87 0.91
CA ASP A 285 -8.60 -29.05 0.16
C ASP A 285 -8.19 -30.21 1.09
N GLU A 286 -7.43 -29.89 2.15
CA GLU A 286 -6.96 -30.87 3.14
C GLU A 286 -8.05 -31.31 4.13
N HIS A 287 -9.09 -30.49 4.34
CA HIS A 287 -10.14 -30.69 5.34
C HIS A 287 -11.55 -30.52 4.76
N PRO A 288 -11.98 -31.38 3.82
CA PRO A 288 -13.26 -31.24 3.13
C PRO A 288 -14.49 -31.45 4.02
N ASP A 289 -14.33 -32.02 5.22
CA ASP A 289 -15.39 -32.20 6.21
C ASP A 289 -15.61 -30.95 7.10
N LYS A 290 -14.70 -29.98 7.05
CA LYS A 290 -14.74 -28.78 7.89
C LYS A 290 -15.49 -27.63 7.22
N PHE A 291 -16.32 -26.96 8.00
CA PHE A 291 -17.18 -25.87 7.52
C PHE A 291 -17.24 -24.67 8.47
N ASP A 292 -16.65 -24.75 9.65
CA ASP A 292 -16.60 -23.61 10.58
C ASP A 292 -15.62 -22.56 10.03
N PRO A 293 -16.08 -21.33 9.76
CA PRO A 293 -15.21 -20.27 9.24
C PRO A 293 -13.97 -20.01 10.06
N ARG A 294 -14.07 -20.19 11.38
CA ARG A 294 -12.94 -19.93 12.29
C ARG A 294 -11.82 -20.94 12.08
N GLU A 295 -12.10 -22.15 11.61
CA GLU A 295 -11.09 -23.18 11.39
C GLU A 295 -10.17 -22.81 10.21
N TYR A 296 -10.69 -22.23 9.13
CA TYR A 296 -9.89 -21.80 7.98
C TYR A 296 -9.45 -20.33 8.03
N LEU A 297 -10.20 -19.44 8.69
CA LEU A 297 -9.83 -18.03 8.84
C LEU A 297 -8.74 -17.81 9.91
N LYS A 298 -8.69 -18.64 10.96
CA LYS A 298 -7.63 -18.57 11.97
C LYS A 298 -6.22 -18.77 11.38
N PRO A 299 -5.92 -19.84 10.61
CA PRO A 299 -4.60 -19.97 9.99
C PRO A 299 -4.38 -18.90 8.92
N ALA A 300 -5.41 -18.47 8.18
CA ALA A 300 -5.27 -17.39 7.20
C ALA A 300 -4.84 -16.06 7.85
N ARG A 301 -5.44 -15.69 8.99
CA ARG A 301 -5.01 -14.53 9.79
C ARG A 301 -3.59 -14.69 10.31
N ALA A 302 -3.22 -15.89 10.76
CA ALA A 302 -1.86 -16.16 11.24
C ALA A 302 -0.81 -15.98 10.13
N ASN A 303 -1.10 -16.44 8.91
CA ASN A 303 -0.19 -16.25 7.77
C ASN A 303 -0.12 -14.79 7.31
N ILE A 304 -1.22 -14.02 7.39
CA ILE A 304 -1.16 -12.56 7.21
C ILE A 304 -0.23 -11.93 8.24
N LYS A 305 -0.40 -12.29 9.52
CA LYS A 305 0.41 -11.74 10.60
C LYS A 305 1.90 -12.01 10.37
N GLU A 306 2.27 -13.25 10.04
CA GLU A 306 3.66 -13.59 9.75
C GLU A 306 4.20 -12.87 8.51
N LEU A 307 3.39 -12.77 7.45
CA LEU A 307 3.76 -12.00 6.26
C LEU A 307 4.02 -10.53 6.61
N VAL A 308 3.13 -9.90 7.38
CA VAL A 308 3.30 -8.50 7.81
C VAL A 308 4.54 -8.37 8.68
N ARG A 309 4.76 -9.27 9.64
CA ARG A 309 5.98 -9.30 10.48
C ARG A 309 7.25 -9.33 9.63
N HIS A 310 7.34 -10.23 8.64
CA HIS A 310 8.44 -10.29 7.67
C HIS A 310 8.61 -8.96 6.93
N LYS A 311 7.52 -8.38 6.41
CA LYS A 311 7.60 -7.07 5.73
C LYS A 311 8.14 -5.98 6.65
N LEU A 312 7.68 -5.89 7.90
CA LEU A 312 8.09 -4.85 8.85
C LEU A 312 9.59 -4.95 9.17
N VAL A 313 10.10 -6.16 9.40
CA VAL A 313 11.47 -6.42 9.82
C VAL A 313 12.45 -6.37 8.65
N ASP A 314 12.19 -7.18 7.62
CA ASP A 314 13.19 -7.52 6.60
C ASP A 314 13.11 -6.62 5.36
N VAL A 315 11.93 -6.02 5.09
CA VAL A 315 11.69 -5.24 3.87
C VAL A 315 11.60 -3.75 4.16
N LEU A 316 10.69 -3.36 5.05
CA LEU A 316 10.34 -1.97 5.36
C LEU A 316 11.27 -1.37 6.40
N GLY A 317 11.79 -2.19 7.33
CA GLY A 317 12.72 -1.82 8.40
C GLY A 317 12.13 -0.87 9.44
N CYS A 318 10.82 -0.95 9.65
CA CYS A 318 10.09 -0.11 10.60
C CYS A 318 9.75 -0.82 11.92
N ALA A 319 10.23 -2.05 12.12
CA ALA A 319 10.18 -2.71 13.43
C ALA A 319 10.92 -1.88 14.51
N GLY A 320 10.29 -1.74 15.68
CA GLY A 320 10.77 -0.94 16.81
C GLY A 320 10.75 0.57 16.60
N LYS A 321 9.93 1.08 15.65
CA LYS A 321 9.86 2.50 15.29
C LYS A 321 8.55 3.20 15.70
N ALA A 322 7.71 2.52 16.49
CA ALA A 322 6.49 3.10 17.07
C ALA A 322 6.80 4.28 18.01
#